data_AF-A0A439J1G0-F1
#
_entry.id   AF-A0A439J1G0-F1
#
_cell.length_a   1.000
_cell.length_b   1.000
_cell.length_c   1.000
_cell.angle_alpha   90.00
_cell.angle_beta   90.00
_cell.angle_gamma   90.00
#
_symmetry.space_group_name_H-M   'P 1'
#
loop_
_entity.id
_entity.type
_entity.pdbx_description
1 polymer ?
#
loop_
_entity_poly.entity_id
_entity_poly.type
_entity_poly.pdbx_seq_one_letter_code
_entity_poly.pdbx_strand_id
1 'polypeptide(L)' 'MAHTQNRIDRHRLLELVLKTTATAIAALKTWQRTVSRRRAIAGLTPERLRDIGHAEAPAPVLEVKAGLVTNLIAMR' A
#
# COMPACT_ATOMS: atom_id res chain seq x y z
N MET A 1 39.65 25.70 -9.40
CA MET A 1 39.34 24.25 -9.39
C MET A 1 38.29 23.86 -8.34
N ALA A 2 38.17 24.55 -7.19
CA ALA A 2 37.15 24.22 -6.16
C ALA A 2 35.68 24.52 -6.57
N HIS A 3 35.44 25.54 -7.40
CA HIS A 3 34.09 25.98 -7.75
C HIS A 3 33.36 25.03 -8.72
N THR A 4 34.09 24.31 -9.57
CA THR A 4 33.53 23.33 -10.52
C THR A 4 33.10 22.04 -9.85
N GLN A 5 33.86 21.58 -8.84
CA GLN A 5 33.56 20.37 -8.06
C GLN A 5 32.23 20.52 -7.28
N ASN A 6 32.08 21.63 -6.55
CA ASN A 6 30.86 21.93 -5.77
C ASN A 6 29.59 21.98 -6.64
N ARG A 7 29.71 22.47 -7.88
CA ARG A 7 28.59 22.52 -8.83
C ARG A 7 28.16 21.12 -9.29
N ILE A 8 29.11 20.22 -9.53
CA ILE A 8 28.84 18.85 -9.96
C ILE A 8 28.19 18.05 -8.82
N ASP A 9 28.69 18.18 -7.59
CA ASP A 9 28.15 17.47 -6.42
C ASP A 9 26.72 17.90 -6.09
N ARG A 10 26.42 19.19 -6.18
CA ARG A 10 25.04 19.69 -5.98
C ARG A 10 24.08 19.21 -7.06
N HIS A 11 24.52 19.19 -8.32
CA HIS A 11 23.69 18.66 -9.41
C HIS A 11 23.35 17.18 -9.19
N ARG A 12 24.34 16.37 -8.80
CA ARG A 12 24.16 14.95 -8.53
C ARG A 12 23.23 14.70 -7.35
N LEU A 13 23.33 15.51 -6.29
CA LEU A 13 22.42 15.45 -5.14
C LEU A 13 20.98 15.79 -5.54
N LEU A 14 20.78 16.86 -6.31
CA LEU A 14 19.46 17.25 -6.80
C LEU A 14 18.84 16.17 -7.69
N GLU A 15 19.63 15.58 -8.58
CA GLU A 15 19.18 14.49 -9.43
C GLU A 15 18.75 13.26 -8.61
N LEU A 16 19.51 12.91 -7.57
CA LEU A 16 19.15 11.83 -6.66
C LEU A 16 17.84 12.12 -5.94
N VAL A 17 17.70 13.32 -5.37
CA VAL A 17 16.49 13.75 -4.64
C VAL A 17 15.26 13.76 -5.56
N LEU A 18 15.42 14.23 -6.80
CA LEU A 18 14.32 14.22 -7.78
C LEU A 18 13.90 12.80 -8.15
N LYS A 19 14.86 11.89 -8.38
CA LYS A 19 14.57 10.48 -8.70
C LYS A 19 13.87 9.75 -7.55
N THR A 20 14.34 9.93 -6.32
CA THR A 20 13.71 9.30 -5.16
C THR A 20 12.30 9.84 -4.92
N THR A 21 12.12 11.17 -5.04
CA THR A 21 10.82 11.81 -4.92
C THR A 21 9.84 11.32 -5.99
N ALA A 22 10.27 11.25 -7.25
CA ALA A 22 9.44 10.74 -8.34
C ALA A 22 9.01 9.27 -8.09
N THR A 23 9.92 8.45 -7.59
CA THR A 23 9.65 7.05 -7.25
C THR A 23 8.63 6.94 -6.11
N ALA A 24 8.79 7.74 -5.05
CA ALA A 24 7.86 7.78 -3.93
C ALA A 24 6.45 8.22 -4.37
N ILE A 25 6.34 9.23 -5.23
CA ILE A 25 5.06 9.68 -5.79
C ILE A 25 4.40 8.58 -6.64
N ALA A 26 5.18 7.87 -7.46
CA ALA A 26 4.67 6.77 -8.28
C ALA A 26 4.14 5.61 -7.41
N ALA A 27 4.88 5.25 -6.36
CA ALA A 27 4.47 4.24 -5.38
C ALA A 27 3.17 4.66 -4.66
N LEU A 28 3.09 5.92 -4.21
CA LEU A 28 1.91 6.45 -3.54
C LEU A 28 0.67 6.42 -4.45
N LYS A 29 0.80 6.85 -5.71
CA LYS A 29 -0.30 6.81 -6.69
C LYS A 29 -0.77 5.37 -6.93
N THR A 30 0.17 4.42 -7.02
CA THR A 30 -0.15 3.00 -7.20
C THR A 30 -0.90 2.44 -5.98
N TRP A 31 -0.46 2.79 -4.78
CA TRP A 31 -1.14 2.43 -3.54
C TRP A 31 -2.54 3.03 -3.47
N GLN A 32 -2.70 4.33 -3.74
CA GLN A 32 -4.00 5.00 -3.77
C GLN A 32 -4.97 4.34 -4.75
N ARG A 33 -4.52 4.03 -5.99
CA ARG A 33 -5.34 3.30 -6.97
C ARG A 33 -5.77 1.94 -6.44
N THR A 34 -4.87 1.22 -5.79
CA THR A 34 -5.16 -0.10 -5.21
C THR A 34 -6.19 -0.02 -4.09
N VAL A 35 -6.05 0.95 -3.19
CA VAL A 35 -6.99 1.20 -2.08
C VAL A 35 -8.35 1.64 -2.62
N SER A 36 -8.40 2.59 -3.55
CA SER A 36 -9.65 3.03 -4.17
C SER A 36 -10.38 1.91 -4.88
N ARG A 37 -9.64 1.05 -5.61
CA ARG A 37 -10.21 -0.16 -6.22
C ARG A 37 -10.80 -1.09 -5.16
N ARG A 38 -10.08 -1.37 -4.08
CA ARG A 38 -10.58 -2.21 -2.97
C ARG A 38 -11.82 -1.62 -2.33
N ARG A 39 -11.85 -0.30 -2.12
CA ARG A 39 -13.00 0.41 -1.55
C ARG A 39 -14.22 0.36 -2.48
N ALA A 40 -14.00 0.52 -3.79
CA ALA A 40 -15.06 0.39 -4.78
C ALA A 40 -15.66 -1.03 -4.78
N ILE A 41 -14.80 -2.06 -4.71
CA ILE A 41 -15.24 -3.47 -4.60
C ILE A 41 -16.00 -3.71 -3.30
N ALA A 42 -15.55 -3.15 -2.16
CA ALA A 42 -16.22 -3.30 -0.87
C ALA A 42 -17.60 -2.62 -0.81
N GLY A 43 -17.87 -1.66 -1.70
CA GLY A 43 -19.18 -1.03 -1.82
C GLY A 43 -20.18 -1.79 -2.71
N LEU A 44 -19.75 -2.85 -3.38
CA LEU A 44 -20.61 -3.68 -4.22
C LEU A 44 -21.27 -4.77 -3.37
N THR A 45 -22.53 -5.08 -3.68
CA THR A 45 -23.21 -6.22 -3.06
C THR A 45 -22.64 -7.54 -3.59
N PRO A 46 -22.74 -8.66 -2.84
CA PRO A 46 -22.21 -9.96 -3.26
C PRO A 46 -22.73 -10.42 -4.63
N GLU A 47 -23.98 -10.10 -4.98
CA GLU A 47 -24.59 -10.44 -6.25
C GLU A 47 -23.92 -9.67 -7.40
N ARG A 48 -23.67 -8.37 -7.19
CA ARG A 48 -22.95 -7.52 -8.17
C ARG A 48 -21.51 -7.96 -8.37
N LEU A 49 -20.85 -8.50 -7.33
CA LEU A 49 -19.52 -9.09 -7.45
C LEU A 49 -19.54 -10.38 -8.27
N ARG A 50 -20.56 -11.23 -8.07
CA ARG A 50 -20.74 -12.46 -8.87
C ARG A 50 -21.01 -12.15 -10.34
N ASP A 51 -21.82 -11.14 -10.63
CA ASP A 51 -22.15 -10.73 -12.01
C ASP A 51 -20.92 -10.29 -12.83
N ILE A 52 -19.91 -9.68 -12.19
CA ILE A 52 -18.66 -9.27 -12.84
C ILE A 52 -17.60 -10.39 -12.86
N GLY A 53 -17.98 -11.61 -12.48
CA GLY A 53 -17.06 -12.76 -12.39
C GLY A 53 -16.06 -12.67 -11.24
N HIS A 54 -16.30 -11.81 -10.25
CA HIS A 54 -15.46 -11.74 -9.06
C HIS A 54 -15.91 -12.82 -8.07
N ALA A 55 -15.02 -13.77 -7.76
CA ALA A 55 -15.22 -14.65 -6.61
C ALA A 55 -15.37 -13.76 -5.37
N GLU A 56 -16.33 -14.10 -4.52
CA GLU A 56 -16.70 -13.40 -3.28
C GLU A 56 -15.47 -12.72 -2.65
N ALA A 57 -15.57 -11.41 -2.38
CA ALA A 57 -14.43 -10.63 -1.92
C ALA A 57 -13.78 -11.37 -0.75
N PRO A 58 -12.46 -11.62 -0.75
CA PRO A 58 -11.81 -12.34 0.33
C PRO A 58 -11.95 -11.48 1.58
N ALA A 59 -12.98 -11.79 2.37
CA ALA A 59 -13.12 -11.27 3.70
C ALA A 59 -11.89 -11.79 4.46
N PRO A 60 -11.17 -10.93 5.19
CA PRO A 60 -10.16 -11.42 6.11
C PRO A 60 -10.86 -12.25 7.17
N VAL A 61 -10.96 -13.56 6.94
CA VAL A 61 -11.38 -14.53 7.94
C VAL A 61 -10.20 -14.64 8.89
N LEU A 62 -10.26 -13.87 9.97
CA LEU A 62 -9.40 -14.10 11.12
C LEU A 62 -9.83 -15.46 11.71
N GLU A 63 -9.14 -16.52 11.29
CA GLU A 63 -9.23 -17.82 11.95
C GLU A 63 -8.55 -17.71 13.31
N VAL A 64 -9.28 -17.16 14.28
CA VAL A 64 -8.85 -17.13 15.66
C VAL A 64 -9.01 -18.54 16.21
N LYS A 65 -7.91 -19.29 16.27
CA LYS A 65 -7.88 -20.58 16.97
C LYS A 65 -8.36 -20.37 18.41
N ALA A 66 -9.23 -21.25 18.91
CA ALA A 66 -9.84 -21.13 20.23
C ALA A 66 -8.81 -20.86 21.35
N GLY A 67 -7.61 -21.47 21.26
CA GLY A 67 -6.53 -21.26 22.22
C GLY A 67 -5.96 -19.84 22.26
N LEU A 68 -6.08 -19.06 21.18
CA LEU A 68 -5.66 -17.65 21.15
C LEU A 68 -6.60 -16.77 21.99
N VAL A 69 -7.92 -17.03 21.93
CA VAL A 69 -8.91 -16.34 22.76
C VAL A 69 -8.66 -16.65 24.24
N THR A 70 -8.43 -17.92 24.56
CA THR A 70 -8.19 -18.37 25.94
C THR A 70 -6.92 -17.74 26.52
N ASN A 71 -5.82 -17.68 25.76
CA ASN A 71 -4.57 -17.05 26.21
C ASN A 71 -4.73 -15.54 26.44
N LEU A 72 -5.48 -14.84 25.59
CA LEU A 72 -5.76 -13.40 25.76
C LEU A 72 -6.58 -13.12 27.02
N ILE A 73 -7.56 -13.97 27.35
CA ILE A 73 -8.36 -13.85 28.57
C ILE A 73 -7.51 -14.11 29.82
N ALA A 74 -6.58 -15.07 29.76
CA ALA A 74 -5.73 -15.45 30.89
C ALA A 74 -4.59 -14.46 31.20
N MET A 75 -4.31 -13.51 30.29
CA MET A 75 -3.30 -12.46 30.48
C MET A 75 -3.87 -11.19 31.13
N ARG A 76 -5.15 -11.18 31.54
CA ARG A 76 -5.76 -10.12 32.35
C ARG A 76 -5.36 -10.26 33.82
#